data_AF-A0A2D9JDS7-F1
#
_entry.id   AF-A0A2D9JDS7-F1
#
_cell.length_a   1.000
_cell.length_b   1.000
_cell.length_c   1.000
_cell.angle_alpha   90.00
_cell.angle_beta   90.00
_cell.angle_gamma   90.00
#
_symmetry.space_group_name_H-M   'P 1'
#
loop_
_entity.id
_entity.type
_entity.pdbx_description
1 polymer ?
#
loop_
_entity_poly.entity_id
_entity_poly.type
_entity_poly.pdbx_seq_one_letter_code
_entity_poly.pdbx_strand_id
1 'polypeptide(L)' 'MIAPNLASKLPDDQRIVITGVGLTSPNGNDWATFRQALLEKRSGVQPYEIRYFGETL' A
#
# COMPACT_ATOMS: atom_id res chain seq x y z
N MET A 1 13.48 -16.06 1.59
CA MET A 1 13.66 -16.39 3.02
C MET A 1 12.66 -15.54 3.79
N ILE A 2 11.58 -16.13 4.32
CA ILE A 2 10.65 -15.42 5.20
C ILE A 2 11.28 -15.45 6.59
N ALA A 3 11.51 -14.30 7.22
CA ALA A 3 12.01 -14.24 8.58
C ALA A 3 11.06 -15.02 9.50
N PRO A 4 11.57 -15.83 10.45
CA PRO A 4 10.72 -16.52 11.39
C PRO A 4 9.85 -15.49 12.14
N ASN A 5 8.53 -15.66 12.10
CA ASN A 5 7.61 -14.80 12.81
C ASN A 5 7.70 -15.08 14.32
N LEU A 6 8.65 -14.40 14.96
CA LEU A 6 8.86 -14.43 16.41
C LEU A 6 7.97 -13.41 17.13
N ALA A 7 7.33 -12.49 16.40
CA ALA A 7 6.54 -11.41 16.98
C ALA A 7 5.39 -11.90 17.86
N SER A 8 4.78 -13.06 17.53
CA SER A 8 3.74 -13.67 18.35
C SER A 8 4.22 -14.29 19.66
N LYS A 9 5.54 -14.45 19.83
CA LYS A 9 6.18 -15.03 21.03
C LYS A 9 6.85 -13.99 21.92
N LEU A 10 6.90 -12.74 21.49
CA LEU A 10 7.46 -11.66 22.29
C LEU A 10 6.46 -11.23 23.37
N PRO A 11 6.94 -10.80 24.54
CA PRO A 11 6.11 -10.15 25.55
C PRO A 11 5.31 -8.96 24.97
N ASP A 12 4.08 -8.75 25.47
CA ASP A 12 3.16 -7.75 24.90
C ASP A 12 3.67 -6.31 25.02
N ASP A 13 4.50 -6.02 26.03
CA ASP A 13 5.18 -4.72 26.22
C ASP A 13 6.20 -4.41 25.11
N GLN A 14 6.59 -5.39 24.31
CA GLN A 14 7.47 -5.23 23.15
C GLN A 14 6.69 -5.15 21.82
N ARG A 15 5.36 -5.25 21.85
CA ARG A 15 4.53 -5.20 20.65
C ARG A 15 4.34 -3.77 20.17
N ILE A 16 4.79 -3.48 18.95
CA ILE A 16 4.47 -2.23 18.27
C ILE A 16 3.22 -2.43 17.43
N VAL A 17 2.18 -1.63 17.69
CA VAL A 17 0.89 -1.69 17.01
C VAL A 17 0.73 -0.46 16.11
N ILE A 18 0.35 -0.68 14.86
CA ILE A 18 -0.11 0.41 13.98
C ILE A 18 -1.54 0.74 14.41
N THR A 19 -1.73 1.87 15.08
CA THR A 19 -3.02 2.31 15.63
C THR A 19 -3.84 3.14 14.64
N GLY A 20 -3.23 3.58 13.53
CA GLY A 20 -3.90 4.30 12.46
C GLY A 20 -3.05 4.33 11.20
N VAL A 21 -3.71 4.47 10.05
CA VAL A 21 -3.06 4.55 8.74
C VAL A 21 -3.77 5.57 7.84
N GLY A 22 -3.03 6.49 7.24
CA GLY A 22 -3.52 7.36 6.18
C GLY A 22 -2.99 6.88 4.84
N LEU A 23 -3.77 7.03 3.77
CA LEU A 23 -3.30 6.74 2.41
C LEU A 23 -3.94 7.67 1.37
N THR A 24 -3.18 7.96 0.33
CA THR A 24 -3.64 8.42 -0.98
C THR A 24 -2.76 7.71 -2.01
N SER A 25 -3.38 7.16 -3.06
CA SER A 25 -2.66 6.37 -4.06
C SER A 25 -3.42 6.37 -5.40
N PRO A 26 -2.77 5.98 -6.50
CA PRO A 26 -3.46 5.77 -7.78
C PRO A 26 -4.64 4.80 -7.71
N ASN A 27 -4.67 3.92 -6.70
CA ASN A 27 -5.72 2.92 -6.49
C ASN A 27 -6.81 3.34 -5.50
N GLY A 28 -6.76 4.56 -4.97
CA GLY A 28 -7.80 5.07 -4.07
C GLY A 28 -7.28 6.13 -3.09
N ASN A 29 -8.19 7.02 -2.72
CA ASN A 29 -7.97 8.09 -1.73
C ASN A 29 -8.61 7.78 -0.37
N ASP A 30 -9.20 6.59 -0.24
CA ASP A 30 -9.81 6.08 0.98
C ASP A 30 -9.58 4.57 1.09
N TRP A 31 -9.79 4.02 2.29
CA TRP A 31 -9.48 2.62 2.58
C TRP A 31 -10.38 1.63 1.84
N ALA A 32 -11.66 1.96 1.62
CA ALA A 32 -12.61 1.05 0.99
C ALA A 32 -12.26 0.89 -0.49
N THR A 33 -12.06 2.02 -1.19
CA THR A 33 -11.68 2.04 -2.60
C THR A 33 -10.33 1.36 -2.82
N PHE A 34 -9.33 1.68 -2.00
CA PHE A 34 -8.00 1.08 -2.09
C PHE A 34 -8.04 -0.44 -1.89
N ARG A 35 -8.75 -0.92 -0.85
CA ARG A 35 -8.88 -2.35 -0.57
C ARG A 35 -9.56 -3.09 -1.73
N GLN A 36 -10.64 -2.53 -2.25
CA GLN A 36 -11.35 -3.13 -3.38
C GLN A 36 -10.44 -3.22 -4.61
N ALA A 37 -9.71 -2.15 -4.95
CA ALA A 37 -8.79 -2.14 -6.08
C ALA A 37 -7.68 -3.20 -5.94
N LEU A 38 -7.11 -3.37 -4.75
CA LEU A 38 -6.11 -4.41 -4.48
C LEU A 38 -6.65 -5.82 -4.66
N LEU A 39 -7.82 -6.12 -4.09
CA LEU A 39 -8.41 -7.45 -4.18
C LEU A 39 -8.80 -7.82 -5.61
N GLU A 40 -9.21 -6.83 -6.39
CA GLU A 40 -9.51 -6.98 -7.82
C GLU A 40 -8.27 -6.86 -8.73
N LYS A 41 -7.07 -6.69 -8.15
CA LYS A 41 -5.79 -6.56 -8.88
C LYS A 41 -5.77 -5.39 -9.88
N ARG A 42 -6.44 -4.27 -9.57
CA ARG A 42 -6.38 -3.04 -10.37
C ARG A 42 -5.11 -2.24 -10.05
N SER A 43 -4.43 -1.75 -11.09
CA SER A 43 -3.14 -1.03 -10.96
C SER A 43 -3.29 0.45 -10.60
N GLY A 44 -4.25 1.14 -11.21
CA GLY A 44 -4.48 2.58 -10.99
C GLY A 44 -3.46 3.50 -11.65
N VAL A 45 -2.27 3.00 -12.01
CA VAL A 45 -1.28 3.72 -12.81
C VAL A 45 -1.87 4.07 -14.18
N GLN A 46 -1.68 5.32 -14.59
CA GLN A 46 -2.17 5.85 -15.86
C GLN A 46 -1.03 6.51 -16.61
N PRO A 47 -1.02 6.44 -17.96
CA PRO A 47 -0.08 7.20 -18.75
C PRO A 47 -0.22 8.71 -18.49
N TYR A 48 0.89 9.43 -18.59
CA TYR A 48 0.90 10.88 -18.52
C TYR A 48 2.02 11.47 -19.38
N GLU A 49 1.78 12.71 -19.83
CA GLU A 49 2.73 13.46 -20.65
C GLU A 49 3.78 14.13 -19.75
N ILE A 50 5.05 13.81 -19.98
CA ILE A 50 6.18 14.50 -19.36
C ILE A 50 6.72 15.51 -20.35
N ARG A 51 6.76 16.78 -19.94
CA ARG A 51 7.28 17.88 -20.76
C ARG A 51 8.70 17.55 -21.26
N TYR A 52 8.90 17.64 -22.58
CA TYR A 52 10.14 17.33 -23.31
C TYR A 52 10.56 15.85 -23.36
N PHE A 53 9.80 14.95 -22.73
CA PHE A 53 10.04 13.51 -22.74
C PHE A 53 8.98 12.75 -23.54
N GLY A 54 7.76 13.30 -23.66
CA GLY A 54 6.63 12.63 -24.31
C GLY A 54 5.79 11.83 -23.32
N GLU A 55 4.92 10.97 -23.87
CA GLU A 55 4.04 10.10 -23.09
C GLU A 55 4.83 9.02 -22.34
N THR A 56 4.50 8.81 -21.07
CA THR A 56 5.15 7.81 -20.19
C THR A 56 4.13 7.02 -19.37
N LEU A 57 4.57 5.96 -18.69
CA LEU A 57 3.78 5.00 -17.89
C LEU A 57 4.23 4.96 -16.43
#